data_AF-A0A2N2SGT6-F1
#
_entry.id   AF-A0A2N2SGT6-F1
#
_cell.length_a   1.000
_cell.length_b   1.000
_cell.length_c   1.000
_cell.angle_alpha   90.00
_cell.angle_beta   90.00
_cell.angle_gamma   90.00
#
_symmetry.space_group_name_H-M   'P 1'
#
loop_
_entity.id
_entity.type
_entity.pdbx_description
1 polymer ?
#
loop_
_entity_poly.entity_id
_entity_poly.type
_entity_poly.pdbx_seq_one_letter_code
_entity_poly.pdbx_strand_id
1 'polypeptide(L)'
;MSDLNHVFSPQGPLAETIPGYRLRQQQLEMAQAIADAIKQGGQLVAEAGTGTGKTFAYLVPALLSGGKVIISTGTKTLQDQLFNRDLPAVRDALKVPVTVSMLKGRANYVCHFHLERAVNEGRFVSREDANYVQKIRAFAENSSSGDKAELTDVPESA
;
A
#
# COMPACT_ATOMS: atom_id res chain seq x y z
N MET A 1 1.36 -19.92 -15.74
CA MET A 1 0.39 -18.98 -15.15
C MET A 1 -0.32 -19.73 -14.05
N SER A 2 -0.23 -19.25 -12.81
CA SER A 2 -0.93 -19.87 -11.69
C SER A 2 -2.43 -19.90 -12.00
N ASP A 3 -3.09 -21.01 -11.67
CA ASP A 3 -4.52 -21.16 -11.89
C ASP A 3 -5.28 -20.21 -10.96
N LEU A 4 -5.80 -19.11 -11.50
CA LEU A 4 -6.58 -18.14 -10.74
C LEU A 4 -7.82 -18.79 -10.13
N ASN A 5 -8.41 -19.82 -10.76
CA ASN A 5 -9.54 -20.54 -10.19
C ASN A 5 -9.15 -21.19 -8.86
N HIS A 6 -8.00 -21.85 -8.82
CA HIS A 6 -7.46 -22.41 -7.58
C HIS A 6 -7.18 -21.33 -6.55
N VAL A 7 -6.55 -20.21 -6.94
CA VAL A 7 -6.20 -19.11 -6.03
C VAL A 7 -7.42 -18.54 -5.29
N PHE A 8 -8.52 -18.31 -6.00
CA PHE A 8 -9.77 -17.75 -5.46
C PHE A 8 -10.74 -18.84 -4.94
N SER A 9 -10.45 -20.12 -5.12
CA SER A 9 -11.34 -21.20 -4.68
C SER A 9 -11.53 -21.20 -3.15
N PRO A 10 -12.61 -21.81 -2.63
CA PRO A 10 -12.82 -21.94 -1.19
C PRO A 10 -11.75 -22.80 -0.47
N GLN A 11 -10.94 -23.55 -1.21
CA GLN A 11 -9.80 -24.33 -0.72
C GLN A 11 -8.45 -23.73 -1.19
N GLY A 12 -8.50 -22.52 -1.74
CA GLY A 12 -7.35 -21.85 -2.30
C GLY A 12 -6.50 -21.11 -1.27
N PRO A 13 -5.29 -20.68 -1.64
CA PRO A 13 -4.39 -19.92 -0.78
C PRO A 13 -5.02 -18.70 -0.09
N LEU A 14 -5.93 -17.99 -0.77
CA LEU A 14 -6.64 -16.85 -0.16
C LEU A 14 -7.58 -17.31 0.96
N ALA A 15 -8.29 -18.42 0.77
CA ALA A 15 -9.21 -18.98 1.77
C ALA A 15 -8.47 -19.53 2.99
N GLU A 16 -7.30 -20.14 2.79
CA GLU A 16 -6.46 -20.67 3.86
C GLU A 16 -5.86 -19.56 4.75
N THR A 17 -5.52 -18.42 4.15
CA THR A 17 -4.72 -17.38 4.83
C THR A 17 -5.59 -16.24 5.38
N ILE A 18 -6.74 -15.96 4.76
CA ILE A 18 -7.52 -14.74 5.04
C ILE A 18 -8.81 -15.10 5.78
N PRO A 19 -8.93 -14.76 7.09
CA PRO A 19 -10.12 -15.07 7.87
C PRO A 19 -11.39 -14.49 7.25
N GLY A 20 -12.42 -15.33 7.13
CA GLY A 20 -13.72 -14.91 6.57
C GLY A 20 -13.71 -14.67 5.06
N TYR A 21 -12.65 -15.08 4.35
CA TYR A 21 -12.65 -15.09 2.89
C TYR A 21 -13.82 -15.93 2.35
N ARG A 22 -14.47 -15.42 1.30
CA ARG A 22 -15.49 -16.12 0.53
C ARG A 22 -15.28 -15.81 -0.93
N LEU A 23 -15.37 -16.86 -1.76
CA LEU A 23 -15.37 -16.72 -3.20
C LEU A 23 -16.53 -15.81 -3.64
N ARG A 24 -16.22 -14.86 -4.52
CA ARG A 24 -17.20 -14.04 -5.22
C ARG A 24 -16.93 -14.16 -6.71
N GLN A 25 -17.91 -14.61 -7.49
CA GLN A 25 -17.71 -14.87 -8.92
C GLN A 25 -17.20 -13.64 -9.68
N GLN A 26 -17.77 -12.46 -9.40
CA GLN A 26 -17.35 -11.18 -9.98
C GLN A 26 -15.88 -10.83 -9.68
N GLN A 27 -15.35 -11.26 -8.52
CA GLN A 27 -13.95 -11.05 -8.16
C GLN A 27 -13.02 -11.87 -9.05
N LEU A 28 -13.37 -13.13 -9.30
CA LEU A 28 -12.62 -14.04 -10.16
C LEU A 28 -12.68 -13.59 -11.63
N GLU A 29 -13.86 -13.19 -12.11
CA GLU A 29 -14.05 -12.65 -13.46
C GLU A 29 -13.18 -11.40 -13.69
N MET A 30 -13.18 -10.47 -12.75
CA MET A 30 -12.32 -9.28 -12.81
C MET A 30 -10.84 -9.66 -12.78
N ALA A 31 -10.43 -10.61 -11.93
CA ALA A 31 -9.04 -11.06 -11.86
C ALA A 31 -8.57 -11.70 -13.17
N GLN A 32 -9.42 -12.51 -13.81
CA GLN A 32 -9.13 -13.14 -15.09
C GLN A 32 -9.01 -12.10 -16.20
N ALA A 33 -9.94 -11.14 -16.28
CA ALA A 33 -9.88 -10.06 -17.25
C ALA A 33 -8.61 -9.20 -17.10
N ILE A 34 -8.19 -8.91 -15.86
CA ILE A 34 -6.94 -8.19 -15.58
C ILE A 34 -5.72 -9.02 -15.99
N ALA A 35 -5.69 -10.31 -15.67
CA ALA A 35 -4.59 -11.19 -16.06
C ALA A 35 -4.42 -11.28 -17.57
N ASP A 36 -5.53 -11.35 -18.30
CA ASP A 36 -5.53 -11.38 -19.77
C ASP A 36 -5.06 -10.05 -20.35
N ALA A 37 -5.50 -8.91 -19.80
CA ALA A 37 -5.03 -7.59 -20.21
C ALA A 37 -3.52 -7.41 -19.97
N ILE A 38 -3.00 -7.84 -18.81
CA ILE A 38 -1.56 -7.83 -18.53
C ILE A 38 -0.79 -8.70 -19.53
N LYS A 39 -1.27 -9.93 -19.78
CA LYS A 39 -0.63 -10.88 -20.71
C LYS A 39 -0.57 -10.35 -22.14
N GLN A 40 -1.62 -9.68 -22.58
CA GLN A 40 -1.75 -9.15 -23.94
C GLN A 40 -1.11 -7.76 -24.10
N GLY A 41 -0.71 -7.11 -23.01
CA GLY A 41 -0.26 -5.72 -23.03
C GLY A 41 -1.38 -4.72 -23.39
N GLY A 42 -2.63 -5.08 -23.10
CA GLY A 42 -3.82 -4.31 -23.46
C GLY A 42 -4.29 -3.35 -22.36
N GLN A 43 -5.43 -2.72 -22.61
CA GLN A 43 -6.11 -1.85 -21.66
C GLN A 43 -7.45 -2.47 -21.25
N LEU A 44 -7.79 -2.38 -19.97
CA LEU A 44 -9.07 -2.84 -19.42
C LEU A 44 -9.71 -1.72 -18.61
N VAL A 45 -10.99 -1.47 -18.87
CA VAL A 45 -11.85 -0.65 -18.03
C VAL A 45 -12.88 -1.59 -17.39
N ALA A 46 -12.91 -1.62 -16.07
CA ALA A 46 -13.81 -2.47 -15.30
C ALA A 46 -14.48 -1.66 -14.19
N GLU A 47 -15.79 -1.79 -14.07
CA GLU A 47 -16.56 -1.27 -12.94
C GLU A 47 -16.74 -2.38 -11.91
N ALA A 48 -16.41 -2.09 -10.64
CA ALA A 48 -16.56 -3.02 -9.54
C ALA A 48 -17.23 -2.31 -8.37
N GLY A 49 -18.42 -2.79 -7.98
CA GLY A 49 -19.16 -2.27 -6.83
C GLY A 49 -18.39 -2.41 -5.52
N THR A 50 -18.84 -1.72 -4.48
CA THR A 50 -18.29 -1.89 -3.13
C THR A 50 -18.53 -3.32 -2.62
N GLY A 51 -17.58 -3.86 -1.86
CA GLY A 51 -17.69 -5.23 -1.31
C GLY A 51 -17.43 -6.38 -2.30
N THR A 52 -17.25 -6.11 -3.59
CA THR A 52 -16.93 -7.12 -4.62
C THR A 52 -15.57 -7.78 -4.45
N GLY A 53 -14.68 -7.20 -3.63
CA GLY A 53 -13.31 -7.70 -3.46
C GLY A 53 -12.33 -7.21 -4.52
N LYS A 54 -12.61 -6.04 -5.12
CA LYS A 54 -11.78 -5.37 -6.15
C LYS A 54 -10.28 -5.39 -5.87
N THR A 55 -9.90 -5.19 -4.60
CA THR A 55 -8.50 -5.13 -4.19
C THR A 55 -7.75 -6.42 -4.51
N PHE A 56 -8.30 -7.58 -4.15
CA PHE A 56 -7.60 -8.84 -4.43
C PHE A 56 -7.71 -9.21 -5.92
N ALA A 57 -8.79 -8.81 -6.58
CA ALA A 57 -8.97 -9.05 -8.00
C ALA A 57 -7.84 -8.42 -8.84
N TYR A 58 -7.35 -7.23 -8.50
CA TYR A 58 -6.19 -6.65 -9.17
C TYR A 58 -4.85 -7.08 -8.57
N LEU A 59 -4.76 -7.33 -7.26
CA LEU A 59 -3.48 -7.67 -6.61
C LEU A 59 -2.96 -9.05 -7.02
N VAL A 60 -3.83 -10.05 -7.05
CA VAL A 60 -3.44 -11.43 -7.36
C VAL A 60 -2.76 -11.52 -8.74
N PRO A 61 -3.39 -11.09 -9.85
CA PRO A 61 -2.74 -11.16 -11.16
C PRO A 61 -1.53 -10.22 -11.26
N ALA A 62 -1.54 -9.06 -10.58
CA ALA A 62 -0.39 -8.16 -10.55
C ALA A 62 0.86 -8.85 -9.96
N LEU A 63 0.70 -9.50 -8.81
CA LEU A 63 1.78 -10.20 -8.10
C LEU A 63 2.27 -11.44 -8.85
N LEU A 64 1.38 -12.12 -9.57
CA LEU A 64 1.70 -13.32 -10.34
C LEU A 64 2.22 -13.02 -11.76
N SER A 65 2.18 -11.76 -12.20
CA SER A 65 2.60 -11.36 -13.54
C SER A 65 4.10 -11.54 -13.81
N GLY A 66 4.93 -11.52 -12.74
CA GLY A 66 6.39 -11.55 -12.83
C GLY A 66 7.02 -10.26 -13.34
N GLY A 67 6.23 -9.25 -13.70
CA GLY A 67 6.68 -7.94 -14.15
C GLY A 67 6.67 -6.87 -13.07
N LYS A 68 7.17 -5.67 -13.39
CA LYS A 68 7.01 -4.49 -12.53
C LYS A 68 5.58 -3.96 -12.68
N VAL A 69 4.86 -3.86 -11.58
CA VAL A 69 3.49 -3.33 -11.55
C VAL A 69 3.43 -2.07 -10.70
N ILE A 70 2.75 -1.04 -11.20
CA ILE A 70 2.42 0.18 -10.46
C ILE A 70 0.93 0.16 -10.17
N ILE A 71 0.57 0.30 -8.90
CA ILE A 71 -0.83 0.42 -8.47
C ILE A 71 -1.05 1.85 -7.99
N SER A 72 -2.01 2.53 -8.62
CA SER A 72 -2.43 3.88 -8.25
C SER A 72 -3.82 3.84 -7.64
N THR A 73 -4.06 4.67 -6.63
CA THR A 73 -5.34 4.76 -5.91
C THR A 73 -5.69 6.21 -5.59
N GLY A 74 -6.95 6.49 -5.31
CA GLY A 74 -7.48 7.86 -5.28
C GLY A 74 -7.06 8.71 -4.08
N THR A 75 -6.66 8.10 -2.95
CA THR A 75 -6.28 8.85 -1.74
C THR A 75 -5.11 8.19 -1.00
N LYS A 76 -4.39 8.97 -0.20
CA LYS A 76 -3.30 8.47 0.66
C LYS A 76 -3.79 7.40 1.63
N THR A 77 -4.94 7.61 2.26
CA THR A 77 -5.54 6.62 3.17
C THR A 77 -5.82 5.28 2.49
N LEU A 78 -6.33 5.29 1.25
CA LEU A 78 -6.52 4.06 0.48
C LEU A 78 -5.19 3.42 0.10
N GLN A 79 -4.16 4.22 -0.16
CA GLN A 79 -2.80 3.74 -0.44
C GLN A 79 -2.19 3.06 0.80
N ASP A 80 -2.33 3.69 1.98
CA ASP A 80 -1.83 3.16 3.24
C ASP A 80 -2.56 1.88 3.64
N GLN A 81 -3.88 1.82 3.45
CA GLN A 81 -4.66 0.60 3.65
C GLN A 81 -4.19 -0.53 2.72
N LEU A 82 -4.00 -0.21 1.44
CA LEU A 82 -3.53 -1.17 0.46
C LEU A 82 -2.15 -1.72 0.85
N PHE A 83 -1.21 -0.82 1.19
CA PHE A 83 0.18 -1.17 1.46
C PHE A 83 0.37 -1.91 2.79
N ASN A 84 -0.31 -1.50 3.86
CA ASN A 84 -0.10 -2.05 5.19
C ASN A 84 -0.96 -3.27 5.51
N ARG A 85 -2.06 -3.50 4.77
CA ARG A 85 -3.03 -4.56 5.09
C ARG A 85 -3.31 -5.48 3.92
N ASP A 86 -3.85 -4.95 2.83
CA ASP A 86 -4.39 -5.79 1.76
C ASP A 86 -3.27 -6.48 0.96
N LEU A 87 -2.18 -5.76 0.65
CA LEU A 87 -1.03 -6.28 -0.09
C LEU A 87 -0.24 -7.35 0.68
N PRO A 88 0.14 -7.16 1.97
CA PRO A 88 0.75 -8.21 2.77
C PRO A 88 -0.12 -9.48 2.82
N ALA A 89 -1.43 -9.33 3.04
CA ALA A 89 -2.34 -10.47 3.10
C ALA A 89 -2.34 -11.31 1.80
N VAL A 90 -2.40 -10.66 0.64
CA VAL A 90 -2.37 -11.37 -0.66
C VAL A 90 -0.98 -11.93 -0.95
N ARG A 91 0.09 -11.18 -0.68
CA ARG A 91 1.47 -11.64 -0.87
C ARG A 91 1.75 -12.90 -0.06
N ASP A 92 1.38 -12.89 1.22
CA ASP A 92 1.65 -13.96 2.16
C ASP A 92 0.81 -15.21 1.80
N ALA A 93 -0.44 -15.02 1.37
CA ALA A 93 -1.27 -16.09 0.84
C ALA A 93 -0.66 -16.75 -0.41
N LEU A 94 -0.16 -15.94 -1.35
CA LEU A 94 0.44 -16.44 -2.59
C LEU A 94 1.86 -16.98 -2.42
N LYS A 95 2.51 -16.70 -1.27
CA LYS A 95 3.91 -17.06 -0.98
C LYS A 95 4.89 -16.61 -2.07
N VAL A 96 4.64 -15.43 -2.63
CA VAL A 96 5.45 -14.87 -3.73
C VAL A 96 6.54 -13.94 -3.19
N PRO A 97 7.80 -14.09 -3.64
CA PRO A 97 8.92 -13.26 -3.19
C PRO A 97 8.94 -11.92 -3.94
N VAL A 98 7.93 -11.07 -3.71
CA VAL A 98 7.87 -9.74 -4.31
C VAL A 98 8.44 -8.65 -3.40
N THR A 99 9.21 -7.74 -3.98
CA THR A 99 9.59 -6.49 -3.31
C THR A 99 8.53 -5.44 -3.59
N VAL A 100 8.06 -4.76 -2.55
CA VAL A 100 7.04 -3.71 -2.67
C VAL A 100 7.50 -2.46 -1.94
N SER A 101 7.20 -1.31 -2.53
CA SER A 101 7.54 0.01 -1.97
C SER A 101 6.37 0.98 -2.22
N MET A 102 6.17 1.90 -1.29
CA MET A 102 5.14 2.92 -1.37
C MET A 102 5.73 4.22 -1.90
N LEU A 103 5.09 4.81 -2.89
CA LEU A 103 5.49 6.07 -3.49
C LEU A 103 4.46 7.15 -3.19
N LYS A 104 4.87 8.17 -2.45
CA LYS A 104 4.10 9.39 -2.20
C LYS A 104 4.80 10.62 -2.80
N GLY A 105 4.10 11.74 -2.91
CA GLY A 105 4.75 13.00 -3.28
C GLY A 105 5.74 13.45 -2.20
N ARG A 106 6.84 14.12 -2.58
CA ARG A 106 7.92 14.55 -1.67
C ARG A 106 7.47 15.27 -0.40
N ALA A 107 6.36 16.01 -0.46
CA ALA A 107 5.80 16.75 0.68
C ALA A 107 5.31 15.85 1.82
N ASN A 108 5.14 14.55 1.56
CA ASN A 108 4.74 13.54 2.54
C ASN A 108 5.94 12.92 3.27
N TYR A 109 7.17 13.33 2.93
CA TYR A 109 8.38 12.84 3.60
C TYR A 109 9.03 13.95 4.41
N VAL A 110 9.72 13.58 5.47
CA VAL A 110 10.50 14.53 6.28
C VAL A 110 11.62 15.13 5.41
N CYS A 111 11.68 16.45 5.38
CA CYS A 111 12.74 17.16 4.67
C CYS A 111 13.91 17.42 5.63
N HIS A 112 15.00 16.66 5.46
CA HIS A 112 16.20 16.78 6.30
C HIS A 112 16.73 18.22 6.37
N PHE A 113 16.79 18.92 5.24
CA PHE A 113 17.25 20.32 5.21
C PHE A 113 16.40 21.26 6.07
N HIS A 114 15.06 21.18 5.99
CA HIS A 114 14.18 22.01 6.81
C HIS A 114 14.25 21.62 8.30
N LEU A 115 14.36 20.32 8.58
CA LEU A 115 14.49 19.81 9.93
C LEU A 115 15.79 20.30 10.61
N GLU A 116 16.93 20.16 9.94
CA GLU A 116 18.23 20.65 10.45
C GLU A 116 18.20 22.15 10.71
N ARG A 117 17.60 22.91 9.80
CA ARG A 117 17.44 24.36 9.96
C ARG A 117 16.58 24.71 11.17
N ALA A 118 15.44 24.04 11.36
CA ALA A 118 14.56 24.26 12.50
C ALA A 118 15.24 23.93 13.84
N VAL A 119 16.02 22.84 13.87
CA VAL A 119 16.81 22.45 15.05
C VAL A 119 17.88 23.49 15.38
N ASN A 120 18.60 23.99 14.37
CA ASN A 120 19.71 24.93 14.56
C ASN A 120 19.25 26.36 14.91
N GLU A 121 18.14 26.83 14.34
CA GLU A 121 17.62 28.16 14.64
C GLU A 121 17.10 28.24 16.08
N GLY A 122 16.51 27.16 16.61
CA GLY A 122 16.05 27.07 18.01
C GLY A 122 14.95 28.07 18.39
N ARG A 123 14.36 28.77 17.41
CA ARG A 123 13.31 29.78 17.60
C ARG A 123 11.93 29.14 17.44
N PHE A 124 11.49 28.47 18.50
CA PHE A 124 10.17 27.84 18.54
C PHE A 124 9.13 28.82 19.09
N VAL A 125 7.90 28.78 18.54
CA VAL A 125 6.78 29.62 18.99
C VAL A 125 6.31 29.20 20.38
N SER A 126 6.32 27.89 20.64
CA SER A 126 5.96 27.30 21.92
C SER A 126 6.94 26.23 22.39
N ARG A 127 6.84 25.83 23.67
CA ARG A 127 7.54 24.65 24.21
C ARG A 127 7.09 23.35 23.54
N GLU A 128 5.87 23.34 23.00
CA GLU A 128 5.28 22.18 22.33
C GLU A 128 5.93 21.97 20.96
N ASP A 129 6.11 23.03 20.18
CA ASP A 129 6.80 22.97 18.89
C ASP A 129 8.25 22.51 19.05
N ALA A 130 8.92 22.97 20.11
CA ALA A 130 10.25 22.50 20.46
C ALA A 130 10.29 20.98 20.68
N ASN A 131 9.27 20.42 21.34
CA ASN A 131 9.13 18.98 21.56
C ASN A 131 8.83 18.25 20.23
N TYR A 132 7.93 18.77 19.40
CA TYR A 132 7.63 18.19 18.09
C TYR A 132 8.87 18.08 17.21
N VAL A 133 9.71 19.11 17.15
CA VAL A 133 10.96 19.07 16.39
C VAL A 133 11.91 17.96 16.88
N GLN A 134 12.00 17.71 18.20
CA GLN A 134 12.78 16.58 18.71
C GLN A 134 12.20 15.22 18.29
N LYS A 135 10.87 15.08 18.31
CA LYS A 135 10.18 13.86 17.84
C LYS A 135 10.40 13.62 16.35
N ILE A 136 10.26 14.66 15.53
CA ILE A 136 10.50 14.58 14.07
C ILE A 136 11.95 14.21 13.79
N ARG A 137 12.91 14.76 14.55
CA ARG A 137 14.32 14.39 14.41
C ARG A 137 14.58 12.93 14.74
N ALA A 138 14.09 12.47 15.90
CA ALA A 138 14.21 11.07 16.30
C ALA A 138 13.58 10.13 15.26
N PHE A 139 12.44 10.50 14.68
CA PHE A 139 11.82 9.73 13.61
C PHE A 139 12.67 9.70 12.33
N ALA A 140 13.19 10.84 11.88
CA ALA A 140 14.00 10.92 10.67
C ALA A 140 15.30 10.10 10.75
N GLU A 141 15.85 9.94 11.95
CA GLU A 141 17.05 9.12 12.20
C GLU A 141 16.75 7.61 12.23
N ASN A 142 15.52 7.22 12.57
CA ASN A 142 15.15 5.82 12.84
C ASN A 142 14.15 5.22 11.85
N SER A 143 13.49 6.03 11.01
CA SER A 143 12.54 5.55 10.02
C SER A 143 13.25 5.02 8.78
N SER A 144 12.75 3.91 8.24
CA SER A 144 13.20 3.33 6.97
C SER A 144 12.50 3.94 5.75
N SER A 145 11.40 4.68 5.95
CA SER A 145 10.60 5.27 4.87
C SER A 145 10.69 6.79 4.85
N GLY A 146 10.82 7.43 6.01
CA GLY A 146 10.71 8.88 6.20
C GLY A 146 9.30 9.44 5.98
N ASP A 147 8.28 8.57 5.89
CA ASP A 147 6.89 8.93 5.62
C ASP A 147 6.23 9.57 6.84
N LYS A 148 5.75 10.80 6.69
CA LYS A 148 5.08 11.56 7.76
C LYS A 148 3.84 10.84 8.31
N ALA A 149 3.22 9.94 7.55
CA ALA A 149 2.07 9.17 8.03
C ALA A 149 2.41 8.25 9.21
N GLU A 150 3.69 7.90 9.40
CA GLU A 150 4.16 7.10 10.53
C GLU A 150 4.37 7.93 11.82
N LEU A 151 4.39 9.26 11.71
CA LEU A 151 4.54 10.20 12.82
C LEU A 151 3.19 10.53 13.49
N THR A 152 2.58 9.57 14.19
CA THR A 152 1.25 9.76 14.81
C THR A 152 1.22 10.76 15.97
N ASP A 153 2.36 10.99 16.61
CA ASP A 153 2.48 11.79 17.85
C ASP A 153 2.80 13.27 17.58
N VAL A 154 2.75 13.69 16.31
CA VAL A 154 3.02 15.05 15.85
C VAL A 154 1.85 15.47 14.95
N PRO A 155 1.16 16.59 15.24
CA PRO A 155 0.06 17.04 14.38
C PRO A 155 0.59 17.52 13.02
N GLU A 156 -0.20 17.37 11.96
CA GLU A 156 0.20 17.84 10.62
C GLU A 156 0.42 19.36 10.54
N SER A 157 -0.07 20.11 11.52
CA SER A 157 0.10 21.56 11.64
C SER A 157 1.36 22.01 12.38
N ALA A 158 2.16 21.07 12.91
CA ALA A 158 3.41 21.36 13.62
C ALA A 158 4.54 21.83 12.68
#